data_AF-G1URZ6-F1
#
_entry.id   AF-G1URZ6-F1
#
_cell.length_a   1.000
_cell.length_b   1.000
_cell.length_c   1.000
_cell.angle_alpha   90.00
_cell.angle_beta   90.00
_cell.angle_gamma   90.00
#
_symmetry.space_group_name_H-M   'P 1'
#
loop_
_entity.id
_entity.type
_entity.pdbx_description
1 polymer ?
#
loop_
_entity_poly.entity_id
_entity_poly.type
_entity_poly.pdbx_seq_one_letter_code
_entity_poly.pdbx_strand_id
1 'polypeptide(L)'
;MNKDFHYYGTYAAARLAGYSAQDALVIARSAGFVDECTLDVLRAVMEEADGHEALKGLHDDPASIIPTAHSDAAIRAGNREWSTAFLDEVLRTWPCFHYLPGNFSAHGSVLEYQGATSDLGTYSIWYYDEEAREQFKLLCLPNSPTVKGMVNILKQKRASHLHAVGLCMHVLADTWAHQYFAGIPAWFMNDVQMEDMKIQDLTPPEPKWYDDLVPLLQDNPHYNSMAFLGHALAGHQPDYACQSFSMKAQWAKKKLKRDNPSLFMSAFKQMLYALQCINSTISGDFDLNTYADLGHDSISTDKNAELIDNVLRSGKSDQSREWCNCLLFLSLRDGGINPPEVATLRRCENDWGQGSISPEDLAAFQEAAKAHLQDVKAILAGHRIFLDDIPPERVVPLRLQLALKMPASDDAAMGRKILADLLRKVWIEQGRSASVRDRMEKRALAGAERISLSGTCLTCPTMGEKPVVLEAVLPGDPATPGTLKAGQAVKLRLPPMPQADKEHVYLCAWERSYVFCWARDWHISGQKWVFEQKRCLPDGSIDIAAPLCVKNVLYADQPYLGPHRDSPWLTFSKNEIFWKVTPFFATAAPSTVKAADHAGEETETAAPEPE
;
A
#
# COMPACT_ATOMS: atom_id res chain seq x y z
N MET A 1 1.84 9.31 -14.64
CA MET A 1 1.74 9.50 -16.11
C MET A 1 1.41 10.97 -16.41
N ASN A 2 1.54 11.47 -17.65
CA ASN A 2 1.19 12.87 -17.95
C ASN A 2 -0.27 13.21 -17.58
N LYS A 3 -0.47 14.32 -16.86
CA LYS A 3 -1.78 14.77 -16.37
C LYS A 3 -2.86 14.89 -17.46
N ASP A 4 -2.49 15.32 -18.66
CA ASP A 4 -3.45 15.53 -19.74
C ASP A 4 -3.91 14.19 -20.31
N PHE A 5 -3.06 13.17 -20.28
CA PHE A 5 -3.49 11.81 -20.59
C PHE A 5 -4.49 11.28 -19.54
N HIS A 6 -4.22 11.49 -18.25
CA HIS A 6 -5.17 11.08 -17.19
C HIS A 6 -6.52 11.76 -17.31
N TYR A 7 -6.56 13.03 -17.71
CA TYR A 7 -7.81 13.77 -17.85
C TYR A 7 -8.46 13.56 -19.23
N TYR A 8 -7.83 14.08 -20.29
CA TYR A 8 -8.38 14.06 -21.64
C TYR A 8 -8.33 12.69 -22.31
N GLY A 9 -7.26 11.92 -22.10
CA GLY A 9 -7.16 10.55 -22.61
C GLY A 9 -8.25 9.66 -22.02
N THR A 10 -8.50 9.78 -20.72
CA THR A 10 -9.62 9.09 -20.06
C THR A 10 -10.97 9.55 -20.61
N TYR A 11 -11.18 10.85 -20.84
CA TYR A 11 -12.41 11.36 -21.46
C TYR A 11 -12.65 10.75 -22.83
N ALA A 12 -11.62 10.75 -23.69
CA ALA A 12 -11.68 10.17 -25.02
C ALA A 12 -12.01 8.67 -24.98
N ALA A 13 -11.34 7.91 -24.09
CA ALA A 13 -11.60 6.49 -23.92
C ALA A 13 -13.03 6.22 -23.42
N ALA A 14 -13.55 7.02 -22.47
CA ALA A 14 -14.93 6.90 -21.98
C ALA A 14 -15.95 7.18 -23.09
N ARG A 15 -15.76 8.23 -23.90
CA ARG A 15 -16.63 8.51 -25.05
C ARG A 15 -16.61 7.39 -26.09
N LEU A 16 -15.42 6.86 -26.41
CA LEU A 16 -15.27 5.71 -27.32
C LEU A 16 -15.92 4.43 -26.77
N ALA A 17 -15.95 4.27 -25.45
CA ALA A 17 -16.64 3.16 -24.79
C ALA A 17 -18.18 3.32 -24.79
N GLY A 18 -18.72 4.47 -25.19
CA GLY A 18 -20.16 4.73 -25.25
C GLY A 18 -20.75 5.39 -24.00
N TYR A 19 -19.92 5.95 -23.12
CA TYR A 19 -20.42 6.79 -22.02
C TYR A 19 -20.94 8.13 -22.55
N SER A 20 -21.96 8.68 -21.87
CA SER A 20 -22.46 10.01 -22.18
C SER A 20 -21.40 11.09 -21.94
N ALA A 21 -21.57 12.28 -22.54
CA ALA A 21 -20.67 13.42 -22.33
C ALA A 21 -20.51 13.76 -20.84
N GLN A 22 -21.61 13.68 -20.09
CA GLN A 22 -21.66 13.99 -18.67
C GLN A 22 -20.93 12.92 -17.84
N ASP A 23 -21.18 11.64 -18.14
CA ASP A 23 -20.54 10.55 -17.39
C ASP A 23 -19.03 10.51 -17.67
N ALA A 24 -18.64 10.69 -18.94
CA ALA A 24 -17.25 10.77 -19.34
C ALA A 24 -16.51 11.93 -18.64
N LEU A 25 -17.21 13.06 -18.40
CA LEU A 25 -16.65 14.20 -17.67
C LEU A 25 -16.39 13.84 -16.20
N VAL A 26 -17.31 13.15 -15.53
CA VAL A 26 -17.12 12.70 -14.14
C VAL A 26 -15.98 11.68 -14.05
N ILE A 27 -15.90 10.74 -15.00
CA ILE A 27 -14.82 9.75 -15.07
C ILE A 27 -13.47 10.47 -15.26
N ALA A 28 -13.37 11.38 -16.23
CA ALA A 28 -12.15 12.14 -16.50
C ALA A 28 -11.72 13.00 -15.32
N ARG A 29 -12.66 13.70 -14.68
CA ARG A 29 -12.40 14.47 -13.47
C ARG A 29 -11.92 13.58 -12.33
N SER A 30 -12.53 12.42 -12.13
CA SER A 30 -12.08 11.54 -11.06
C SER A 30 -10.69 10.95 -11.35
N ALA A 31 -10.38 10.67 -12.62
CA ALA A 31 -9.05 10.18 -13.02
C ALA A 31 -7.95 11.21 -12.79
N GLY A 32 -8.16 12.48 -13.15
CA GLY A 32 -7.15 13.51 -12.91
C GLY A 32 -7.04 13.94 -11.44
N PHE A 33 -8.12 13.83 -10.65
CA PHE A 33 -8.09 14.24 -9.24
C PHE A 33 -7.25 13.30 -8.37
N VAL A 34 -6.92 12.09 -8.84
CA VAL A 34 -6.03 11.16 -8.13
C VAL A 34 -4.66 11.80 -7.86
N ASP A 35 -4.10 12.54 -8.82
CA ASP A 35 -2.79 13.23 -8.67
C ASP A 35 -2.86 14.45 -7.75
N GLU A 36 -4.06 15.05 -7.61
CA GLU A 36 -4.27 16.30 -6.89
C GLU A 36 -4.77 16.09 -5.45
N CYS A 37 -5.31 14.90 -5.14
CA CYS A 37 -5.95 14.59 -3.85
C CYS A 37 -4.91 14.32 -2.74
N THR A 38 -4.24 15.40 -2.34
CA THR A 38 -3.32 15.46 -1.20
C THR A 38 -4.05 15.76 0.10
N LEU A 39 -3.43 15.47 1.25
CA LEU A 39 -3.98 15.84 2.56
C LEU A 39 -4.24 17.35 2.71
N ASP A 40 -3.39 18.19 2.10
CA ASP A 40 -3.54 19.65 2.17
C ASP A 40 -4.79 20.11 1.40
N VAL A 41 -5.03 19.55 0.21
CA VAL A 41 -6.24 19.81 -0.59
C VAL A 41 -7.49 19.33 0.14
N LEU A 42 -7.45 18.12 0.71
CA LEU A 42 -8.56 17.55 1.46
C LEU A 42 -8.95 18.42 2.67
N ARG A 43 -7.95 18.88 3.43
CA ARG A 43 -8.18 19.78 4.58
C ARG A 43 -8.76 21.12 4.15
N ALA A 44 -8.22 21.73 3.09
CA ALA A 44 -8.71 23.01 2.61
C ALA A 44 -10.20 22.93 2.21
N VAL A 45 -10.60 21.91 1.45
CA VAL A 45 -11.99 21.74 1.02
C VAL A 45 -12.91 21.46 2.23
N MET A 46 -12.45 20.65 3.18
CA MET A 46 -13.22 20.37 4.41
C MET A 46 -13.38 21.62 5.29
N GLU A 47 -12.37 22.49 5.37
CA GLU A 47 -12.47 23.76 6.10
C GLU A 47 -13.44 24.74 5.42
N GLU A 48 -13.40 24.83 4.08
CA GLU A 48 -14.29 25.72 3.32
C GLU A 48 -15.75 25.25 3.31
N ALA A 49 -15.96 23.93 3.32
CA ALA A 49 -17.28 23.30 3.31
C ALA A 49 -17.70 22.77 4.68
N ASP A 50 -17.21 23.39 5.77
CA ASP A 50 -17.56 22.98 7.13
C ASP A 50 -19.08 23.00 7.35
N GLY A 51 -19.60 21.91 7.92
CA GLY A 51 -21.04 21.69 8.11
C GLY A 51 -21.81 21.27 6.85
N HIS A 52 -21.15 21.03 5.71
CA HIS A 52 -21.82 20.51 4.52
C HIS A 52 -22.23 19.04 4.70
N GLU A 53 -23.51 18.71 4.46
CA GLU A 53 -24.09 17.40 4.77
C GLU A 53 -23.34 16.24 4.09
N ALA A 54 -22.89 16.42 2.84
CA ALA A 54 -22.13 15.41 2.10
C ALA A 54 -20.77 15.06 2.74
N LEU A 55 -20.16 15.98 3.49
CA LEU A 55 -18.84 15.79 4.10
C LEU A 55 -18.93 15.39 5.58
N LYS A 56 -20.13 15.36 6.16
CA LYS A 56 -20.34 15.06 7.59
C LYS A 56 -19.64 13.77 8.03
N GLY A 57 -19.74 12.71 7.23
CA GLY A 57 -19.05 11.44 7.52
C GLY A 57 -17.52 11.55 7.55
N LEU A 58 -16.93 12.41 6.71
CA LEU A 58 -15.49 12.65 6.68
C LEU A 58 -15.04 13.55 7.86
N HIS A 59 -15.89 14.50 8.29
CA HIS A 59 -15.63 15.31 9.49
C HIS A 59 -15.70 14.49 10.78
N ASP A 60 -16.69 13.57 10.88
CA ASP A 60 -16.91 12.74 12.06
C ASP A 60 -15.80 11.66 12.22
N ASP A 61 -15.18 11.23 11.12
CA ASP A 61 -14.06 10.28 11.12
C ASP A 61 -12.90 10.72 10.20
N PRO A 62 -12.07 11.68 10.63
CA PRO A 62 -10.92 12.15 9.85
C PRO A 62 -9.87 11.06 9.57
N ALA A 63 -9.85 9.97 10.34
CA ALA A 63 -8.95 8.84 10.11
C ALA A 63 -9.36 8.01 8.88
N SER A 64 -10.61 8.16 8.42
CA SER A 64 -11.13 7.51 7.21
C SER A 64 -10.72 8.19 5.91
N ILE A 65 -10.15 9.40 5.97
CA ILE A 65 -9.68 10.16 4.81
C ILE A 65 -8.55 9.40 4.12
N ILE A 66 -8.65 9.30 2.79
CA ILE A 66 -7.69 8.63 1.93
C ILE A 66 -7.07 9.66 0.98
N PRO A 67 -5.88 10.21 1.29
CA PRO A 67 -5.10 10.90 0.27
C PRO A 67 -4.67 9.88 -0.80
N THR A 68 -4.68 10.31 -2.06
CA THR A 68 -4.18 9.51 -3.18
C THR A 68 -2.88 10.05 -3.75
N ALA A 69 -2.44 11.23 -3.30
CA ALA A 69 -1.15 11.82 -3.62
C ALA A 69 -0.52 12.48 -2.38
N HIS A 70 0.79 12.77 -2.44
CA HIS A 70 1.50 13.54 -1.42
C HIS A 70 1.87 14.92 -1.94
N SER A 71 1.81 15.95 -1.09
CA SER A 71 2.33 17.26 -1.45
C SER A 71 3.85 17.26 -1.49
N ASP A 72 4.42 18.09 -2.37
CA ASP A 72 5.86 18.30 -2.47
C ASP A 72 6.52 18.66 -1.12
N ALA A 73 5.82 19.45 -0.31
CA ALA A 73 6.28 19.84 1.02
C ALA A 73 6.40 18.62 1.96
N ALA A 74 5.42 17.71 1.91
CA ALA A 74 5.43 16.49 2.70
C ALA A 74 6.59 15.56 2.29
N ILE A 75 6.81 15.38 0.99
CA ILE A 75 7.94 14.58 0.46
C ILE A 75 9.29 15.15 0.91
N ARG A 76 9.46 16.48 0.85
CA ARG A 76 10.70 17.15 1.29
C ARG A 76 10.93 17.06 2.79
N ALA A 77 9.88 17.25 3.60
CA ALA A 77 9.98 17.12 5.05
C ALA A 77 10.36 15.68 5.45
N GLY A 78 9.80 14.69 4.75
CA GLY A 78 10.14 13.27 4.91
C GLY A 78 11.60 12.95 4.59
N ASN A 79 12.35 13.74 3.83
CA ASN A 79 13.74 13.41 3.53
C ASN A 79 14.72 13.56 4.71
N ARG A 80 14.30 14.18 5.83
CA ARG A 80 15.18 14.43 7.00
C ARG A 80 15.04 13.36 8.09
N GLU A 81 13.82 12.94 8.43
CA GLU A 81 13.50 11.83 9.34
C GLU A 81 12.11 11.28 8.99
N TRP A 82 11.97 9.95 8.87
CA TRP A 82 10.70 9.28 8.59
C TRP A 82 9.94 9.00 9.88
N SER A 83 8.74 9.56 10.03
CA SER A 83 7.79 9.07 11.02
C SER A 83 7.10 7.80 10.51
N THR A 84 6.70 6.90 11.41
CA THR A 84 5.94 5.70 11.04
C THR A 84 4.64 6.08 10.32
N ALA A 85 3.95 7.12 10.79
CA ALA A 85 2.72 7.62 10.16
C ALA A 85 2.95 8.06 8.71
N PHE A 86 4.09 8.70 8.41
CA PHE A 86 4.43 9.09 7.04
C PHE A 86 4.73 7.88 6.15
N LEU A 87 5.41 6.86 6.66
CA LEU A 87 5.67 5.63 5.91
C LEU A 87 4.40 4.83 5.64
N ASP A 88 3.52 4.74 6.63
CA ASP A 88 2.19 4.15 6.48
C ASP A 88 1.39 4.88 5.39
N GLU A 89 1.45 6.22 5.35
CA GLU A 89 0.80 6.99 4.30
C GLU A 89 1.43 6.71 2.92
N VAL A 90 2.76 6.68 2.82
CA VAL A 90 3.47 6.34 1.57
C VAL A 90 3.03 4.98 1.03
N LEU A 91 2.97 3.96 1.90
CA LEU A 91 2.63 2.59 1.53
C LEU A 91 1.12 2.40 1.23
N ARG A 92 0.24 3.22 1.85
CA ARG A 92 -1.19 3.31 1.52
C ARG A 92 -1.44 3.98 0.17
N THR A 93 -0.60 4.93 -0.19
CA THR A 93 -0.83 5.82 -1.32
C THR A 93 -0.17 5.29 -2.60
N TRP A 94 1.16 5.24 -2.64
CA TRP A 94 1.88 5.06 -3.89
C TRP A 94 1.67 3.69 -4.55
N PRO A 95 1.78 2.55 -3.84
CA PRO A 95 1.53 1.26 -4.45
C PRO A 95 0.05 1.03 -4.82
N CYS A 96 -0.89 1.71 -4.16
CA CYS A 96 -2.32 1.48 -4.43
C CYS A 96 -2.86 2.33 -5.57
N PHE A 97 -2.35 3.56 -5.75
CA PHE A 97 -2.90 4.52 -6.70
C PHE A 97 -2.02 4.74 -7.95
N HIS A 98 -0.69 4.65 -7.82
CA HIS A 98 0.25 5.05 -8.90
C HIS A 98 1.22 3.95 -9.37
N TYR A 99 1.55 3.00 -8.50
CA TYR A 99 2.55 1.95 -8.77
C TYR A 99 1.97 0.57 -8.47
N LEU A 100 0.84 0.24 -9.10
CA LEU A 100 0.07 -0.96 -8.79
C LEU A 100 0.94 -2.24 -8.88
N PRO A 101 1.19 -2.95 -7.75
CA PRO A 101 2.01 -4.16 -7.72
C PRO A 101 1.54 -5.19 -8.74
N GLY A 102 2.47 -5.77 -9.49
CA GLY A 102 2.13 -6.76 -10.50
C GLY A 102 3.11 -7.91 -10.68
N ASN A 103 4.27 -7.89 -10.00
CA ASN A 103 5.33 -8.87 -10.20
C ASN A 103 5.16 -10.14 -9.35
N PHE A 104 4.00 -10.77 -9.47
CA PHE A 104 3.69 -12.03 -8.80
C PHE A 104 2.69 -12.81 -9.65
N SER A 105 2.76 -14.14 -9.55
CA SER A 105 1.90 -15.00 -10.35
C SER A 105 0.91 -15.78 -9.49
N ALA A 106 -0.25 -16.04 -10.08
CA ALA A 106 -0.82 -17.39 -10.07
C ALA A 106 -0.53 -18.15 -11.40
N HIS A 107 -0.40 -17.45 -12.55
CA HIS A 107 -0.34 -18.08 -13.88
C HIS A 107 0.47 -17.29 -14.96
N GLY A 108 1.53 -16.56 -14.61
CA GLY A 108 2.31 -15.74 -15.56
C GLY A 108 3.82 -15.70 -15.26
N SER A 109 4.62 -15.23 -16.22
CA SER A 109 6.07 -15.04 -16.06
C SER A 109 6.34 -13.89 -15.09
N VAL A 110 6.87 -14.22 -13.90
CA VAL A 110 7.38 -13.23 -12.93
C VAL A 110 8.75 -12.77 -13.41
N LEU A 111 9.06 -11.49 -13.26
CA LEU A 111 10.41 -10.99 -13.46
C LEU A 111 11.29 -11.49 -12.32
N GLU A 112 12.42 -12.08 -12.67
CA GLU A 112 13.43 -12.51 -11.70
C GLU A 112 14.40 -11.36 -11.43
N TYR A 113 14.80 -11.23 -10.17
CA TYR A 113 15.86 -10.32 -9.79
C TYR A 113 17.19 -10.85 -10.33
N GLN A 114 17.89 -10.04 -11.11
CA GLN A 114 19.18 -10.38 -11.70
C GLN A 114 20.27 -9.36 -11.34
N GLY A 115 19.95 -8.42 -10.44
CA GLY A 115 20.82 -7.35 -9.99
C GLY A 115 21.95 -7.81 -9.07
N ALA A 116 22.61 -6.83 -8.44
CA ALA A 116 23.61 -7.10 -7.42
C ALA A 116 22.95 -7.78 -6.20
N THR A 117 23.58 -8.81 -5.64
CA THR A 117 23.08 -9.44 -4.40
C THR A 117 23.64 -8.79 -3.14
N SER A 118 24.51 -7.81 -3.29
CA SER A 118 25.06 -6.99 -2.22
C SER A 118 25.68 -5.72 -2.77
N ASP A 119 25.65 -4.63 -2.01
CA ASP A 119 26.37 -3.40 -2.33
C ASP A 119 27.07 -2.80 -1.10
N LEU A 120 28.30 -2.32 -1.30
CA LEU A 120 29.13 -1.71 -0.26
C LEU A 120 29.04 -0.20 -0.37
N GLY A 121 28.02 0.37 0.26
CA GLY A 121 27.75 1.80 0.26
C GLY A 121 28.61 2.53 1.28
N THR A 122 28.63 3.86 1.18
CA THR A 122 29.44 4.73 2.04
C THR A 122 29.09 4.57 3.54
N TYR A 123 27.81 4.39 3.86
CA TYR A 123 27.30 4.38 5.23
C TYR A 123 26.69 3.04 5.67
N SER A 124 26.39 2.14 4.74
CA SER A 124 25.79 0.84 5.06
C SER A 124 26.09 -0.19 3.99
N ILE A 125 26.00 -1.46 4.37
CA ILE A 125 26.08 -2.60 3.44
C ILE A 125 24.67 -3.07 3.19
N TRP A 126 24.29 -3.22 1.92
CA TRP A 126 23.02 -3.80 1.52
C TRP A 126 23.21 -5.22 1.00
N TYR A 127 22.20 -6.06 1.21
CA TYR A 127 22.13 -7.42 0.73
C TYR A 127 20.77 -7.68 0.10
N TYR A 128 20.73 -8.46 -0.98
CA TYR A 128 19.50 -9.00 -1.50
C TYR A 128 19.10 -10.20 -0.65
N ASP A 129 18.35 -9.92 0.40
CA ASP A 129 17.82 -10.91 1.32
C ASP A 129 16.38 -11.31 0.96
N GLU A 130 15.82 -12.12 1.84
CA GLU A 130 14.48 -12.67 1.68
C GLU A 130 13.39 -11.57 1.74
N GLU A 131 13.62 -10.48 2.46
CA GLU A 131 12.72 -9.33 2.43
C GLU A 131 12.76 -8.63 1.06
N ALA A 132 13.96 -8.31 0.56
CA ALA A 132 14.11 -7.68 -0.74
C ALA A 132 13.45 -8.52 -1.85
N ARG A 133 13.51 -9.85 -1.71
CA ARG A 133 12.81 -10.80 -2.60
C ARG A 133 11.30 -10.66 -2.56
N GLU A 134 10.70 -10.49 -1.38
CA GLU A 134 9.26 -10.27 -1.25
C GLU A 134 8.83 -8.88 -1.69
N GLN A 135 9.59 -7.84 -1.34
CA GLN A 135 9.37 -6.47 -1.82
C GLN A 135 9.44 -6.39 -3.34
N PHE A 136 10.27 -7.22 -3.99
CA PHE A 136 10.36 -7.28 -5.45
C PHE A 136 9.04 -7.68 -6.16
N LYS A 137 8.10 -8.28 -5.43
CA LYS A 137 6.73 -8.53 -5.94
C LYS A 137 5.93 -7.24 -6.13
N LEU A 138 6.30 -6.17 -5.44
CA LEU A 138 5.67 -4.84 -5.52
C LEU A 138 6.04 -4.07 -6.78
N LEU A 139 6.93 -4.61 -7.62
CA LEU A 139 7.25 -4.01 -8.90
C LEU A 139 5.98 -3.85 -9.75
N CYS A 140 5.74 -2.62 -10.18
CA CYS A 140 4.61 -2.23 -11.01
C CYS A 140 4.78 -2.85 -12.39
N LEU A 141 3.74 -3.57 -12.83
CA LEU A 141 3.69 -4.17 -14.16
C LEU A 141 2.30 -3.97 -14.76
N PRO A 142 2.22 -3.63 -16.07
CA PRO A 142 0.97 -3.67 -16.78
C PRO A 142 0.56 -5.15 -16.94
N ASN A 143 -0.69 -5.38 -17.33
CA ASN A 143 -1.22 -6.73 -17.53
C ASN A 143 -1.00 -7.66 -16.31
N SER A 144 -1.18 -7.14 -15.09
CA SER A 144 -0.94 -7.89 -13.86
C SER A 144 -2.23 -8.48 -13.24
N PRO A 145 -2.12 -9.51 -12.37
CA PRO A 145 -3.27 -10.02 -11.62
C PRO A 145 -4.03 -8.93 -10.85
N THR A 146 -3.33 -7.91 -10.35
CA THR A 146 -3.93 -6.79 -9.63
C THR A 146 -4.79 -5.91 -10.54
N VAL A 147 -4.32 -5.60 -11.75
CA VAL A 147 -5.13 -4.86 -12.75
C VAL A 147 -6.40 -5.64 -13.07
N LYS A 148 -6.28 -6.95 -13.33
CA LYS A 148 -7.43 -7.82 -13.61
C LYS A 148 -8.41 -7.87 -12.44
N GLY A 149 -7.91 -8.02 -11.22
CA GLY A 149 -8.73 -8.05 -10.01
C GLY A 149 -9.49 -6.74 -9.81
N MET A 150 -8.78 -5.61 -9.88
CA MET A 150 -9.34 -4.26 -9.72
C MET A 150 -10.50 -4.02 -10.70
N VAL A 151 -10.27 -4.24 -12.01
CA VAL A 151 -11.30 -3.99 -13.04
C VAL A 151 -12.51 -4.92 -12.87
N ASN A 152 -12.28 -6.20 -12.59
CA ASN A 152 -13.37 -7.17 -12.45
C ASN A 152 -14.18 -7.00 -11.17
N ILE A 153 -13.55 -6.60 -10.05
CA ILE A 153 -14.29 -6.24 -8.84
C ILE A 153 -15.19 -5.03 -9.12
N LEU A 154 -14.66 -3.99 -9.78
CA LEU A 154 -15.45 -2.80 -10.12
C LEU A 154 -16.63 -3.13 -11.05
N LYS A 155 -16.42 -3.99 -12.05
CA LYS A 155 -17.49 -4.51 -12.93
C LYS A 155 -18.59 -5.20 -12.14
N GLN A 156 -18.26 -6.01 -11.13
CA GLN A 156 -19.23 -6.78 -10.33
C GLN A 156 -20.08 -5.90 -9.40
N LYS A 157 -19.55 -4.76 -8.95
CA LYS A 157 -20.25 -3.83 -8.04
C LYS A 157 -21.46 -3.10 -8.67
N ARG A 158 -21.81 -3.42 -9.94
CA ARG A 158 -22.83 -2.81 -10.82
C ARG A 158 -22.51 -1.34 -11.14
N ALA A 159 -22.61 -0.98 -12.42
CA ALA A 159 -22.21 0.32 -12.94
C ALA A 159 -23.15 1.44 -12.46
N SER A 160 -22.70 2.20 -11.45
CA SER A 160 -23.14 3.59 -11.20
C SER A 160 -22.20 4.36 -10.26
N HIS A 161 -20.90 4.01 -10.22
CA HIS A 161 -19.91 4.78 -9.44
C HIS A 161 -18.80 5.31 -10.35
N LEU A 162 -19.15 6.37 -11.11
CA LEU A 162 -18.27 6.97 -12.12
C LEU A 162 -16.94 7.45 -11.54
N HIS A 163 -16.92 7.89 -10.27
CA HIS A 163 -15.68 8.24 -9.57
C HIS A 163 -14.72 7.06 -9.42
N ALA A 164 -15.24 5.89 -9.03
CA ALA A 164 -14.45 4.66 -8.97
C ALA A 164 -13.98 4.20 -10.36
N VAL A 165 -14.77 4.43 -11.41
CA VAL A 165 -14.34 4.17 -12.80
C VAL A 165 -13.19 5.09 -13.20
N GLY A 166 -13.29 6.39 -12.92
CA GLY A 166 -12.21 7.34 -13.20
C GLY A 166 -10.91 7.00 -12.46
N LEU A 167 -11.01 6.74 -11.15
CA LEU A 167 -9.88 6.31 -10.33
C LEU A 167 -9.25 5.01 -10.87
N CYS A 168 -10.07 4.01 -11.21
CA CYS A 168 -9.60 2.76 -11.81
C CYS A 168 -8.86 2.97 -13.13
N MET A 169 -9.34 3.90 -13.99
CA MET A 169 -8.68 4.21 -15.26
C MET A 169 -7.37 4.95 -15.08
N HIS A 170 -7.28 5.85 -14.09
CA HIS A 170 -6.01 6.45 -13.67
C HIS A 170 -4.98 5.38 -13.30
N VAL A 171 -5.32 4.52 -12.33
CA VAL A 171 -4.40 3.49 -11.82
C VAL A 171 -3.98 2.53 -12.94
N LEU A 172 -4.92 2.12 -13.80
CA LEU A 172 -4.62 1.27 -14.95
C LEU A 172 -3.61 1.93 -15.89
N ALA A 173 -3.82 3.20 -16.25
CA ALA A 173 -2.93 3.94 -17.14
C ALA A 173 -1.51 4.07 -16.55
N ASP A 174 -1.43 4.32 -15.24
CA ASP A 174 -0.17 4.43 -14.51
C ASP A 174 0.63 3.12 -14.52
N THR A 175 -0.01 1.95 -14.58
CA THR A 175 0.71 0.68 -14.73
C THR A 175 1.56 0.60 -16.00
N TRP A 176 1.23 1.38 -17.03
CA TRP A 176 1.99 1.45 -18.28
C TRP A 176 3.14 2.46 -18.22
N ALA A 177 2.90 3.66 -17.67
CA ALA A 177 3.95 4.66 -17.47
C ALA A 177 4.98 4.16 -16.45
N HIS A 178 4.52 3.73 -15.29
CA HIS A 178 5.38 3.42 -14.14
C HIS A 178 5.84 1.95 -14.09
N GLN A 179 5.62 1.17 -15.15
CA GLN A 179 6.18 -0.18 -15.23
C GLN A 179 7.68 -0.17 -14.97
N TYR A 180 8.16 -1.19 -14.24
CA TYR A 180 9.55 -1.37 -13.80
C TYR A 180 10.00 -0.50 -12.62
N PHE A 181 9.07 0.22 -11.99
CA PHE A 181 9.27 0.92 -10.71
C PHE A 181 8.28 0.39 -9.67
N ALA A 182 8.44 0.76 -8.40
CA ALA A 182 7.56 0.41 -7.30
C ALA A 182 7.25 1.61 -6.42
N GLY A 183 6.06 1.63 -5.83
CA GLY A 183 5.60 2.69 -4.92
C GLY A 183 6.22 2.63 -3.53
N ILE A 184 7.43 2.08 -3.39
CA ILE A 184 8.18 2.00 -2.13
C ILE A 184 9.53 2.69 -2.30
N PRO A 185 10.12 3.28 -1.25
CA PRO A 185 11.37 4.02 -1.35
C PRO A 185 12.59 3.08 -1.33
N ALA A 186 12.77 2.21 -2.34
CA ALA A 186 13.77 1.14 -2.35
C ALA A 186 14.76 1.21 -3.52
N TRP A 187 16.05 1.43 -3.20
CA TRP A 187 17.16 1.55 -4.16
C TRP A 187 17.23 0.39 -5.14
N PHE A 188 17.26 -0.85 -4.64
CA PHE A 188 17.46 -2.04 -5.46
C PHE A 188 16.35 -2.29 -6.50
N MET A 189 15.20 -1.62 -6.34
CA MET A 189 14.05 -1.68 -7.25
C MET A 189 14.00 -0.49 -8.20
N ASN A 190 14.15 0.72 -7.66
CA ASN A 190 13.78 1.94 -8.35
C ASN A 190 14.96 2.74 -8.89
N ASP A 191 16.19 2.43 -8.45
CA ASP A 191 17.37 3.09 -8.99
C ASP A 191 17.66 2.60 -10.41
N VAL A 192 17.89 3.57 -11.30
CA VAL A 192 18.07 3.35 -12.73
C VAL A 192 19.12 4.29 -13.28
N GLN A 193 19.93 3.79 -14.20
CA GLN A 193 20.78 4.62 -15.04
C GLN A 193 20.09 4.85 -16.40
N MET A 194 19.79 6.11 -16.71
CA MET A 194 19.16 6.51 -17.98
C MET A 194 20.20 6.62 -19.09
N GLU A 195 19.90 6.05 -20.26
CA GLU A 195 20.78 6.01 -21.43
C GLU A 195 19.98 6.13 -22.74
N ASP A 196 20.66 6.42 -23.86
CA ASP A 196 20.06 6.51 -25.21
C ASP A 196 18.79 7.38 -25.30
N MET A 197 18.71 8.45 -24.49
CA MET A 197 17.56 9.34 -24.48
C MET A 197 17.44 10.08 -25.82
N LYS A 198 16.33 9.86 -26.51
CA LYS A 198 15.94 10.70 -27.65
C LYS A 198 15.14 11.89 -27.11
N ILE A 199 15.85 12.91 -26.65
CA ILE A 199 15.21 14.14 -26.17
C ILE A 199 14.49 14.78 -27.36
N GLN A 200 13.16 14.73 -27.36
CA GLN A 200 12.37 15.73 -28.09
C GLN A 200 12.46 17.03 -27.28
N ASP A 201 12.73 18.16 -27.93
CA ASP A 201 12.73 19.48 -27.30
C ASP A 201 11.34 19.77 -26.70
N LEU A 202 11.12 19.30 -25.47
CA LEU A 202 9.94 19.63 -24.71
C LEU A 202 10.02 21.13 -24.46
N THR A 203 9.02 21.90 -24.92
CA THR A 203 8.88 23.28 -24.49
C THR A 203 8.58 23.23 -22.98
N PRO A 204 9.46 23.72 -22.09
CA PRO A 204 9.27 23.51 -20.67
C PRO A 204 8.17 24.44 -20.16
N PRO A 205 7.14 23.92 -19.46
CA PRO A 205 6.52 24.63 -18.37
C PRO A 205 7.40 24.28 -17.16
N GLU A 206 8.34 25.14 -16.82
CA GLU A 206 9.08 24.98 -15.56
C GLU A 206 8.09 24.87 -14.38
N PRO A 207 8.43 24.10 -13.32
CA PRO A 207 9.58 24.46 -12.51
C PRO A 207 10.77 23.49 -12.60
N LYS A 208 11.95 24.09 -12.46
CA LYS A 208 13.28 23.58 -12.05
C LYS A 208 13.34 22.60 -10.88
N TRP A 209 12.27 21.94 -10.48
CA TRP A 209 12.31 21.11 -9.27
C TRP A 209 13.23 19.91 -9.40
N TYR A 210 13.47 19.39 -10.62
CA TYR A 210 14.47 18.33 -10.83
C TYR A 210 15.88 18.83 -10.49
N ASP A 211 16.20 20.10 -10.79
CA ASP A 211 17.48 20.72 -10.44
C ASP A 211 17.58 21.05 -8.93
N ASP A 212 16.45 21.22 -8.22
CA ASP A 212 16.41 21.54 -6.79
C ASP A 212 16.32 20.31 -5.87
N LEU A 213 15.65 19.23 -6.31
CA LEU A 213 15.53 17.96 -5.57
C LEU A 213 16.76 17.08 -5.73
N VAL A 214 17.37 17.06 -6.92
CA VAL A 214 18.54 16.22 -7.19
C VAL A 214 19.69 16.51 -6.20
N PRO A 215 20.07 17.76 -5.89
CA PRO A 215 21.08 18.05 -4.86
C PRO A 215 20.66 17.58 -3.45
N LEU A 216 19.38 17.69 -3.08
CA LEU A 216 18.85 17.27 -1.78
C LEU A 216 18.75 15.73 -1.64
N LEU A 217 18.67 15.01 -2.76
CA LEU A 217 18.61 13.55 -2.84
C LEU A 217 20.00 12.93 -3.11
N GLN A 218 20.97 13.72 -3.56
CA GLN A 218 22.33 13.30 -3.93
C GLN A 218 23.32 13.25 -2.76
N ASP A 219 23.02 13.84 -1.61
CA ASP A 219 23.84 13.66 -0.40
C ASP A 219 23.66 12.23 0.17
N ASN A 220 24.24 11.25 -0.53
CA ASN A 220 24.34 9.82 -0.18
C ASN A 220 23.08 9.23 0.51
N PRO A 221 21.99 9.01 -0.24
CA PRO A 221 20.77 8.47 0.34
C PRO A 221 21.01 7.05 0.87
N HIS A 222 20.41 6.73 2.02
CA HIS A 222 20.28 5.35 2.48
C HIS A 222 19.59 4.51 1.39
N TYR A 223 19.88 3.20 1.32
CA TYR A 223 19.26 2.29 0.34
C TYR A 223 17.73 2.29 0.40
N ASN A 224 17.16 2.65 1.55
CA ASN A 224 15.75 2.99 1.68
C ASN A 224 15.63 4.51 1.89
N SER A 225 15.23 5.24 0.84
CA SER A 225 15.17 6.71 0.85
C SER A 225 14.11 7.22 -0.15
N MET A 226 13.57 8.42 0.09
CA MET A 226 12.61 9.07 -0.80
C MET A 226 13.22 9.36 -2.17
N ALA A 227 14.55 9.41 -2.24
CA ALA A 227 15.30 9.44 -3.50
C ALA A 227 14.99 8.26 -4.42
N PHE A 228 14.56 7.14 -3.84
CA PHE A 228 14.23 5.89 -4.52
C PHE A 228 12.73 5.58 -4.48
N LEU A 229 11.87 6.55 -4.18
CA LEU A 229 10.42 6.35 -4.30
C LEU A 229 10.00 6.44 -5.76
N GLY A 230 9.25 5.44 -6.25
CA GLY A 230 8.67 5.46 -7.59
C GLY A 230 9.72 5.54 -8.69
N HIS A 231 9.50 6.39 -9.70
CA HIS A 231 10.46 6.61 -10.78
C HIS A 231 11.72 7.39 -10.38
N ALA A 232 11.90 7.76 -9.11
CA ALA A 232 13.19 8.13 -8.52
C ALA A 232 14.04 9.09 -9.39
N LEU A 233 15.30 8.72 -9.65
CA LEU A 233 16.25 9.44 -10.51
C LEU A 233 15.95 9.34 -12.02
N ALA A 234 14.89 8.66 -12.45
CA ALA A 234 14.41 8.74 -13.82
C ALA A 234 13.64 10.05 -14.08
N GLY A 235 13.27 10.80 -13.03
CA GLY A 235 12.47 12.01 -13.13
C GLY A 235 11.16 11.77 -13.88
N HIS A 236 10.71 12.78 -14.64
CA HIS A 236 9.47 12.73 -15.43
C HIS A 236 9.55 11.92 -16.73
N GLN A 237 10.70 11.30 -17.02
CA GLN A 237 10.88 10.64 -18.32
C GLN A 237 9.84 9.54 -18.59
N PRO A 238 9.42 8.72 -17.61
CA PRO A 238 8.32 7.76 -17.80
C PRO A 238 6.95 8.42 -18.07
N ASP A 239 6.74 9.66 -17.63
CA ASP A 239 5.46 10.37 -17.75
C ASP A 239 5.25 11.04 -19.10
N TYR A 240 6.33 11.37 -19.81
CA TYR A 240 6.24 12.00 -21.12
C TYR A 240 5.93 10.97 -22.21
N ALA A 241 4.70 11.06 -22.75
CA ALA A 241 4.20 10.17 -23.80
C ALA A 241 5.09 10.13 -25.05
N CYS A 242 5.80 11.21 -25.36
CA CYS A 242 6.59 11.33 -26.58
C CYS A 242 8.03 10.78 -26.48
N GLN A 243 8.47 10.38 -25.27
CA GLN A 243 9.86 10.00 -25.00
C GLN A 243 10.17 8.56 -25.40
N SER A 244 11.41 8.35 -25.82
CA SER A 244 11.98 7.01 -26.02
C SER A 244 13.39 7.00 -25.48
N PHE A 245 13.65 6.05 -24.58
CA PHE A 245 14.92 5.94 -23.87
C PHE A 245 15.19 4.48 -23.52
N SER A 246 16.39 4.23 -23.07
CA SER A 246 16.74 2.94 -22.50
C SER A 246 17.25 3.15 -21.07
N MET A 247 17.01 2.20 -20.19
CA MET A 247 17.44 2.30 -18.81
C MET A 247 18.13 1.02 -18.36
N LYS A 248 19.09 1.15 -17.46
CA LYS A 248 19.68 0.03 -16.73
C LYS A 248 19.17 0.10 -15.29
N ALA A 249 18.18 -0.72 -14.98
CA ALA A 249 17.65 -0.84 -13.63
C ALA A 249 18.56 -1.69 -12.75
N GLN A 250 18.64 -1.39 -11.45
CA GLN A 250 19.50 -2.13 -10.52
C GLN A 250 19.18 -3.64 -10.48
N TRP A 251 17.90 -4.00 -10.60
CA TRP A 251 17.46 -5.38 -10.57
C TRP A 251 17.66 -6.15 -11.90
N ALA A 252 18.07 -5.48 -12.98
CA ALA A 252 18.16 -6.07 -14.31
C ALA A 252 19.60 -6.14 -14.86
N LYS A 253 20.01 -7.30 -15.38
CA LYS A 253 21.31 -7.43 -16.09
C LYS A 253 21.31 -6.75 -17.46
N LYS A 254 20.17 -6.83 -18.14
CA LYS A 254 20.00 -6.31 -19.49
C LYS A 254 19.40 -4.92 -19.43
N LYS A 255 19.83 -4.10 -20.37
CA LYS A 255 19.22 -2.81 -20.63
C LYS A 255 17.75 -2.99 -21.03
N LEU A 256 16.88 -2.20 -20.43
CA LEU A 256 15.45 -2.15 -20.72
C LEU A 256 15.19 -1.02 -21.70
N LYS A 257 14.52 -1.31 -22.82
CA LYS A 257 14.13 -0.28 -23.79
C LYS A 257 12.71 0.17 -23.51
N ARG A 258 12.49 1.48 -23.52
CA ARG A 258 11.17 2.10 -23.41
C ARG A 258 10.84 2.96 -24.62
N ASP A 259 9.62 2.74 -25.11
CA ASP A 259 8.97 3.50 -26.19
C ASP A 259 7.64 3.99 -25.64
N ASN A 260 7.67 5.11 -24.91
CA ASN A 260 6.47 5.63 -24.25
C ASN A 260 5.30 5.84 -25.21
N PRO A 261 5.47 6.32 -26.47
CA PRO A 261 4.34 6.45 -27.38
C PRO A 261 3.55 5.15 -27.56
N SER A 262 4.26 4.04 -27.78
CA SER A 262 3.64 2.72 -27.94
C SER A 262 3.03 2.20 -26.64
N LEU A 263 3.66 2.48 -25.50
CA LEU A 263 3.16 2.09 -24.18
C LEU A 263 1.89 2.87 -23.80
N PHE A 264 1.85 4.18 -24.06
CA PHE A 264 0.69 5.03 -23.83
C PHE A 264 -0.47 4.68 -24.75
N MET A 265 -0.18 4.33 -26.02
CA MET A 265 -1.20 3.80 -26.93
C MET A 265 -1.78 2.47 -26.41
N SER A 266 -0.93 1.60 -25.86
CA SER A 266 -1.37 0.33 -25.25
C SER A 266 -2.23 0.58 -24.01
N ALA A 267 -1.85 1.55 -23.17
CA ALA A 267 -2.63 2.02 -22.03
C ALA A 267 -4.01 2.50 -22.47
N PHE A 268 -4.08 3.39 -23.48
CA PHE A 268 -5.33 3.93 -24.00
C PHE A 268 -6.27 2.83 -24.49
N LYS A 269 -5.76 1.89 -25.29
CA LYS A 269 -6.55 0.76 -25.81
C LYS A 269 -7.02 -0.17 -24.70
N GLN A 270 -6.23 -0.35 -23.65
CA GLN A 270 -6.59 -1.19 -22.52
C GLN A 270 -7.61 -0.49 -21.59
N MET A 271 -7.50 0.82 -21.39
CA MET A 271 -8.52 1.62 -20.69
C MET A 271 -9.86 1.53 -21.43
N LEU A 272 -9.86 1.71 -22.76
CA LEU A 272 -11.07 1.57 -23.57
C LEU A 272 -11.68 0.17 -23.42
N TYR A 273 -10.88 -0.89 -23.50
CA TYR A 273 -11.33 -2.26 -23.28
C TYR A 273 -11.91 -2.48 -21.87
N ALA A 274 -11.25 -1.94 -20.83
CA ALA A 274 -11.74 -2.00 -19.45
C ALA A 274 -13.09 -1.28 -19.29
N LEU A 275 -13.23 -0.07 -19.85
CA LEU A 275 -14.47 0.70 -19.84
C LEU A 275 -15.61 -0.05 -20.55
N GLN A 276 -15.33 -0.67 -21.69
CA GLN A 276 -16.30 -1.51 -22.41
C GLN A 276 -16.71 -2.75 -21.60
N CYS A 277 -15.78 -3.35 -20.84
CA CYS A 277 -16.10 -4.45 -19.92
C CYS A 277 -17.00 -3.98 -18.77
N ILE A 278 -16.71 -2.82 -18.18
CA ILE A 278 -17.41 -2.26 -17.02
C ILE A 278 -18.84 -1.84 -17.41
N ASN A 279 -19.01 -1.13 -18.52
CA ASN A 279 -20.32 -0.71 -19.00
C ASN A 279 -21.10 -1.80 -19.76
N SER A 280 -20.52 -3.00 -19.87
CA SER A 280 -21.11 -4.17 -20.55
C SER A 280 -21.38 -3.97 -22.05
N THR A 281 -20.68 -3.03 -22.70
CA THR A 281 -20.65 -2.93 -24.17
C THR A 281 -20.07 -4.20 -24.79
N ILE A 282 -19.16 -4.86 -24.09
CA ILE A 282 -18.67 -6.20 -24.42
C ILE A 282 -18.96 -7.18 -23.29
N SER A 283 -19.34 -8.40 -23.67
CA SER A 283 -19.64 -9.48 -22.74
C SER A 283 -18.36 -10.13 -22.20
N GLY A 284 -18.40 -10.59 -20.95
CA GLY A 284 -17.28 -11.29 -20.31
C GLY A 284 -16.49 -10.40 -19.36
N ASP A 285 -15.60 -11.02 -18.59
CA ASP A 285 -14.71 -10.34 -17.66
C ASP A 285 -13.53 -9.71 -18.40
N PHE A 286 -12.93 -8.68 -17.78
CA PHE A 286 -11.70 -8.10 -18.26
C PHE A 286 -10.58 -9.13 -18.21
N ASP A 287 -9.87 -9.29 -19.33
CA ASP A 287 -8.72 -10.17 -19.44
C ASP A 287 -7.42 -9.43 -19.77
N LEU A 288 -6.31 -10.05 -19.38
CA LEU A 288 -4.97 -9.51 -19.59
C LEU A 288 -4.56 -9.61 -21.06
N ASN A 289 -3.62 -8.76 -21.47
CA ASN A 289 -3.08 -8.72 -22.84
C ASN A 289 -4.15 -8.54 -23.93
N THR A 290 -5.29 -7.95 -23.57
CA THR A 290 -6.38 -7.62 -24.47
C THR A 290 -6.50 -6.10 -24.59
N TYR A 291 -6.71 -5.62 -25.82
CA TYR A 291 -6.67 -4.22 -26.19
C TYR A 291 -7.83 -3.92 -27.13
N ALA A 292 -8.53 -2.80 -26.92
CA ALA A 292 -9.62 -2.41 -27.79
C ALA A 292 -9.12 -2.00 -29.19
N ASP A 293 -9.95 -2.28 -30.18
CA ASP A 293 -9.81 -1.71 -31.52
C ASP A 293 -10.28 -0.25 -31.51
N LEU A 294 -9.52 0.64 -32.16
CA LEU A 294 -9.87 2.05 -32.30
C LEU A 294 -10.53 2.34 -33.66
N GLY A 295 -10.49 1.38 -34.59
CA GLY A 295 -11.09 1.46 -35.93
C GLY A 295 -12.54 1.01 -35.93
N HIS A 296 -13.43 1.80 -36.57
CA HIS A 296 -14.86 1.48 -36.63
C HIS A 296 -15.24 0.60 -37.83
N ASP A 297 -14.41 0.47 -38.87
CA ASP A 297 -14.75 -0.32 -40.06
C ASP A 297 -13.51 -0.90 -40.76
N SER A 298 -13.62 -2.16 -41.19
CA SER A 298 -12.57 -2.99 -41.80
C SER A 298 -11.91 -2.46 -43.10
N ILE A 299 -12.18 -1.22 -43.51
CA ILE A 299 -11.81 -0.66 -44.82
C ILE A 299 -10.95 0.61 -44.71
N SER A 300 -10.89 1.31 -43.57
CA SER A 300 -10.02 2.49 -43.42
C SER A 300 -8.97 2.29 -42.34
N THR A 301 -7.75 2.78 -42.61
CA THR A 301 -6.74 3.04 -41.58
C THR A 301 -7.40 3.68 -40.35
N ASP A 302 -6.98 3.23 -39.18
CA ASP A 302 -7.56 3.53 -37.87
C ASP A 302 -7.40 5.02 -37.52
N LYS A 303 -8.27 5.87 -38.07
CA LYS A 303 -8.24 7.33 -37.95
C LYS A 303 -8.17 7.79 -36.49
N ASN A 304 -8.86 7.09 -35.58
CA ASN A 304 -8.82 7.40 -34.16
C ASN A 304 -7.44 7.10 -33.57
N ALA A 305 -6.83 5.95 -33.92
CA ALA A 305 -5.46 5.64 -33.50
C ALA A 305 -4.46 6.68 -34.02
N GLU A 306 -4.60 7.15 -35.26
CA GLU A 306 -3.73 8.20 -35.82
C GLU A 306 -3.87 9.53 -35.06
N LEU A 307 -5.11 9.94 -34.76
CA LEU A 307 -5.37 11.16 -33.97
C LEU A 307 -4.74 11.07 -32.58
N ILE A 308 -4.89 9.95 -31.89
CA ILE A 308 -4.31 9.74 -30.56
C ILE A 308 -2.78 9.67 -30.65
N ASP A 309 -2.21 8.92 -31.60
CA ASP A 309 -0.76 8.83 -31.78
C ASP A 309 -0.12 10.21 -32.04
N ASN A 310 -0.80 11.08 -32.80
CA ASN A 310 -0.37 12.47 -33.01
C ASN A 310 -0.30 13.27 -31.69
N VAL A 311 -1.23 13.06 -30.76
CA VAL A 311 -1.18 13.69 -29.43
C VAL A 311 0.01 13.15 -28.64
N LEU A 312 0.15 11.81 -28.57
CA LEU A 312 1.21 11.15 -27.80
C LEU A 312 2.61 11.51 -28.30
N ARG A 313 2.76 11.77 -29.60
CA ARG A 313 4.03 12.17 -30.23
C ARG A 313 4.20 13.68 -30.38
N SER A 314 3.33 14.50 -29.82
CA SER A 314 3.35 15.96 -30.02
C SER A 314 4.62 16.66 -29.53
N GLY A 315 5.42 16.02 -28.68
CA GLY A 315 6.61 16.62 -28.07
C GLY A 315 6.28 17.72 -27.06
N LYS A 316 5.05 17.72 -26.53
CA LYS A 316 4.60 18.72 -25.54
C LYS A 316 4.38 18.10 -24.17
N SER A 317 4.78 18.87 -23.17
CA SER A 317 4.58 18.66 -21.74
C SER A 317 3.14 18.94 -21.31
N ASP A 318 2.56 20.03 -21.84
CA ASP A 318 1.13 20.34 -21.82
C ASP A 318 0.54 19.99 -23.20
N GLN A 319 -0.29 18.95 -23.22
CA GLN A 319 -0.98 18.39 -24.37
C GLN A 319 -2.47 18.73 -24.38
N SER A 320 -2.95 19.60 -23.48
CA SER A 320 -4.38 19.94 -23.35
C SER A 320 -5.00 20.39 -24.69
N ARG A 321 -4.26 21.20 -25.45
CA ARG A 321 -4.69 21.69 -26.78
C ARG A 321 -4.72 20.57 -27.82
N GLU A 322 -3.72 19.71 -27.82
CA GLU A 322 -3.60 18.57 -28.74
C GLU A 322 -4.74 17.59 -28.50
N TRP A 323 -5.04 17.31 -27.24
CA TRP A 323 -6.19 16.52 -26.83
C TRP A 323 -7.51 17.17 -27.24
N CYS A 324 -7.72 18.46 -26.97
CA CYS A 324 -8.92 19.17 -27.41
C CYS A 324 -9.13 19.08 -28.94
N ASN A 325 -8.06 19.24 -29.72
CA ASN A 325 -8.12 19.08 -31.16
C ASN A 325 -8.44 17.63 -31.57
N CYS A 326 -7.79 16.65 -30.94
CA CYS A 326 -8.06 15.23 -31.17
C CYS A 326 -9.54 14.90 -30.94
N LEU A 327 -10.11 15.32 -29.82
CA LEU A 327 -11.51 15.09 -29.45
C LEU A 327 -12.48 15.57 -30.53
N LEU A 328 -12.28 16.77 -31.10
CA LEU A 328 -13.13 17.33 -32.16
C LEU A 328 -13.20 16.48 -33.44
N PHE A 329 -12.20 15.63 -33.68
CA PHE A 329 -12.09 14.79 -34.87
C PHE A 329 -12.26 13.29 -34.59
N LEU A 330 -12.40 12.90 -33.31
CA LEU A 330 -12.68 11.51 -32.93
C LEU A 330 -14.00 11.05 -33.53
N SER A 331 -13.95 9.86 -34.11
CA SER A 331 -15.11 9.20 -34.70
C SER A 331 -15.75 8.31 -33.64
N LEU A 332 -16.92 8.72 -33.14
CA LEU A 332 -17.72 7.98 -32.15
C LEU A 332 -18.91 7.28 -32.82
N ARG A 333 -19.48 6.29 -32.13
CA ARG A 333 -20.69 5.58 -32.57
C ARG A 333 -21.94 6.49 -32.65
N ASP A 334 -21.97 7.58 -31.89
CA ASP A 334 -23.12 8.45 -31.67
C ASP A 334 -23.04 9.84 -32.35
N GLY A 335 -22.06 10.06 -33.25
CA GLY A 335 -22.00 11.28 -34.07
C GLY A 335 -20.88 12.27 -33.75
N GLY A 336 -19.84 11.83 -33.02
CA GLY A 336 -18.63 12.63 -32.74
C GLY A 336 -18.79 13.60 -31.56
N ILE A 337 -17.67 14.23 -31.16
CA ILE A 337 -17.64 15.18 -30.04
C ILE A 337 -17.79 16.61 -30.58
N ASN A 338 -18.72 17.39 -30.00
CA ASN A 338 -19.00 18.74 -30.48
C ASN A 338 -18.14 19.82 -29.77
N PRO A 339 -17.96 21.01 -30.37
CA PRO A 339 -17.17 22.08 -29.75
C PRO A 339 -17.65 22.56 -28.36
N PRO A 340 -18.97 22.69 -28.08
CA PRO A 340 -19.45 23.03 -26.74
C PRO A 340 -19.06 22.03 -25.65
N GLU A 341 -19.02 20.75 -25.98
CA GLU A 341 -18.58 19.68 -25.08
C GLU A 341 -17.09 19.83 -24.74
N VAL A 342 -16.23 19.99 -25.76
CA VAL A 342 -14.78 20.23 -25.55
C VAL A 342 -14.53 21.50 -24.75
N ALA A 343 -15.30 22.57 -25.02
CA ALA A 343 -15.21 23.81 -24.26
C ALA A 343 -15.59 23.61 -22.78
N THR A 344 -16.55 22.73 -22.49
CA THR A 344 -16.93 22.40 -21.11
C THR A 344 -15.83 21.60 -20.41
N LEU A 345 -15.30 20.57 -21.08
CA LEU A 345 -14.19 19.78 -20.57
C LEU A 345 -12.98 20.64 -20.20
N ARG A 346 -12.61 21.58 -21.08
CA ARG A 346 -11.50 22.52 -20.88
C ARG A 346 -11.77 23.55 -19.79
N ARG A 347 -13.01 24.01 -19.62
CA ARG A 347 -13.38 24.88 -18.48
C ARG A 347 -13.19 24.14 -17.16
N CYS A 348 -13.72 22.92 -17.07
CA CYS A 348 -13.61 22.10 -15.86
C CYS A 348 -12.16 21.75 -15.50
N GLU A 349 -11.26 21.64 -16.47
CA GLU A 349 -9.82 21.49 -16.21
C GLU A 349 -9.23 22.74 -15.54
N ASN A 350 -9.55 23.94 -16.05
CA ASN A 350 -9.01 25.19 -15.50
C ASN A 350 -9.53 25.48 -14.09
N ASP A 351 -10.76 25.08 -13.80
CA ASP A 351 -11.40 25.28 -12.49
C ASP A 351 -10.68 24.48 -11.38
N TRP A 352 -9.98 23.38 -11.72
CA TRP A 352 -9.20 22.59 -10.76
C TRP A 352 -8.01 23.34 -10.16
N GLY A 353 -7.35 24.21 -10.91
CA GLY A 353 -6.22 25.01 -10.40
C GLY A 353 -6.62 26.01 -9.30
N GLN A 354 -7.92 26.10 -8.97
CA GLN A 354 -8.50 27.00 -7.97
C GLN A 354 -9.29 26.26 -6.86
N GLY A 355 -9.14 24.94 -6.71
CA GLY A 355 -9.69 24.21 -5.55
C GLY A 355 -11.16 23.76 -5.65
N SER A 356 -11.73 23.61 -6.85
CA SER A 356 -13.17 23.35 -7.02
C SER A 356 -13.53 21.89 -7.39
N ILE A 357 -13.35 20.98 -6.42
CA ILE A 357 -14.17 19.77 -6.34
C ILE A 357 -15.40 20.10 -5.48
N SER A 358 -16.61 19.71 -5.92
CA SER A 358 -17.79 19.95 -5.09
C SER A 358 -17.74 19.04 -3.85
N PRO A 359 -18.34 19.44 -2.71
CA PRO A 359 -18.42 18.58 -1.54
C PRO A 359 -19.00 17.18 -1.83
N GLU A 360 -19.97 17.08 -2.74
CA GLU A 360 -20.57 15.81 -3.16
C GLU A 360 -19.62 14.97 -4.02
N ASP A 361 -18.95 15.59 -5.00
CA ASP A 361 -17.95 14.92 -5.82
C ASP A 361 -16.77 14.44 -4.95
N LEU A 362 -16.38 15.23 -3.95
CA LEU A 362 -15.32 14.88 -3.01
C LEU A 362 -15.72 13.68 -2.13
N ALA A 363 -16.92 13.71 -1.55
CA ALA A 363 -17.43 12.61 -0.76
C ALA A 363 -17.51 11.31 -1.59
N ALA A 364 -18.03 11.40 -2.82
CA ALA A 364 -18.10 10.25 -3.73
C ALA A 364 -16.70 9.74 -4.12
N PHE A 365 -15.74 10.64 -4.37
CA PHE A 365 -14.37 10.27 -4.67
C PHE A 365 -13.66 9.61 -3.48
N GLN A 366 -13.85 10.12 -2.25
CA GLN A 366 -13.26 9.54 -1.04
C GLN A 366 -13.81 8.14 -0.74
N GLU A 367 -15.12 7.92 -0.94
CA GLU A 367 -15.70 6.58 -0.87
C GLU A 367 -15.11 5.63 -1.93
N ALA A 368 -14.94 6.11 -3.16
CA ALA A 368 -14.27 5.35 -4.22
C ALA A 368 -12.80 5.02 -3.87
N ALA A 369 -12.04 5.99 -3.36
CA ALA A 369 -10.64 5.81 -2.98
C ALA A 369 -10.48 4.83 -1.81
N LYS A 370 -11.37 4.91 -0.80
CA LYS A 370 -11.43 3.98 0.33
C LYS A 370 -11.77 2.57 -0.12
N ALA A 371 -12.76 2.40 -0.99
CA ALA A 371 -13.12 1.10 -1.56
C ALA A 371 -11.98 0.52 -2.40
N HIS A 372 -11.35 1.33 -3.25
CA HIS A 372 -10.22 0.90 -4.08
C HIS A 372 -9.03 0.45 -3.24
N LEU A 373 -8.64 1.23 -2.23
CA LEU A 373 -7.56 0.86 -1.30
C LEU A 373 -7.84 -0.49 -0.62
N GLN A 374 -9.09 -0.73 -0.21
CA GLN A 374 -9.50 -2.00 0.39
C GLN A 374 -9.44 -3.15 -0.61
N ASP A 375 -9.94 -2.95 -1.83
CA ASP A 375 -9.96 -3.97 -2.89
C ASP A 375 -8.54 -4.36 -3.30
N VAL A 376 -7.65 -3.39 -3.55
CA VAL A 376 -6.24 -3.64 -3.89
C VAL A 376 -5.56 -4.41 -2.76
N LYS A 377 -5.72 -3.98 -1.51
CA LYS A 377 -5.17 -4.70 -0.36
C LYS A 377 -5.70 -6.14 -0.26
N ALA A 378 -6.97 -6.35 -0.54
CA ALA A 378 -7.57 -7.69 -0.54
C ALA A 378 -6.99 -8.59 -1.64
N ILE A 379 -6.80 -8.06 -2.86
CA ILE A 379 -6.17 -8.77 -3.97
C ILE A 379 -4.74 -9.18 -3.58
N LEU A 380 -3.94 -8.22 -3.10
CA LEU A 380 -2.56 -8.47 -2.70
C LEU A 380 -2.47 -9.49 -1.57
N ALA A 381 -3.36 -9.39 -0.57
CA ALA A 381 -3.43 -10.35 0.54
C ALA A 381 -3.72 -11.77 0.05
N GLY A 382 -4.58 -11.92 -0.97
CA GLY A 382 -4.83 -13.20 -1.65
C GLY A 382 -3.58 -13.83 -2.25
N HIS A 383 -2.58 -13.01 -2.59
CA HIS A 383 -1.26 -13.43 -3.09
C HIS A 383 -0.15 -13.37 -2.03
N ARG A 384 -0.51 -13.23 -0.74
CA ARG A 384 0.41 -13.11 0.41
C ARG A 384 1.29 -11.85 0.37
N ILE A 385 0.83 -10.80 -0.29
CA ILE A 385 1.47 -9.48 -0.37
C ILE A 385 0.66 -8.49 0.47
N PHE A 386 1.33 -7.65 1.26
CA PHE A 386 0.66 -6.73 2.18
C PHE A 386 1.46 -5.42 2.21
N LEU A 387 0.75 -4.30 2.05
CA LEU A 387 1.33 -2.97 1.90
C LEU A 387 1.42 -2.21 3.24
N ASP A 388 0.46 -2.35 4.16
CA ASP A 388 0.42 -1.53 5.40
C ASP A 388 0.01 -2.31 6.65
N ASP A 389 0.29 -1.68 7.79
CA ASP A 389 -0.38 -1.91 9.06
C ASP A 389 -1.80 -1.33 9.12
N ILE A 390 -2.62 -2.02 9.88
CA ILE A 390 -4.05 -1.82 9.97
C ILE A 390 -4.31 -0.84 11.14
N PRO A 391 -5.24 0.13 10.98
CA PRO A 391 -5.59 1.08 12.03
C PRO A 391 -5.86 0.43 13.42
N PRO A 392 -5.47 1.08 14.54
CA PRO A 392 -5.58 0.52 15.89
C PRO A 392 -6.98 0.02 16.27
N GLU A 393 -8.02 0.61 15.71
CA GLU A 393 -9.42 0.26 15.93
C GLU A 393 -9.78 -1.10 15.32
N ARG A 394 -9.03 -1.60 14.33
CA ARG A 394 -9.24 -2.89 13.64
C ARG A 394 -8.42 -4.02 14.25
N VAL A 395 -7.78 -3.77 15.38
CA VAL A 395 -7.06 -4.77 16.18
C VAL A 395 -8.10 -5.62 16.90
N VAL A 396 -8.21 -6.88 16.52
CA VAL A 396 -8.91 -7.86 17.38
C VAL A 396 -7.94 -8.20 18.50
N PRO A 397 -8.27 -7.94 19.79
CA PRO A 397 -7.41 -8.27 20.91
C PRO A 397 -7.39 -9.78 21.15
N LEU A 398 -6.73 -10.50 20.25
CA LEU A 398 -6.35 -11.87 20.44
C LEU A 398 -5.09 -11.86 21.31
N ARG A 399 -5.25 -11.78 22.63
CA ARG A 399 -4.12 -11.93 23.54
C ARG A 399 -3.61 -13.36 23.46
N LEU A 400 -2.55 -13.55 22.68
CA LEU A 400 -1.81 -14.81 22.70
C LEU A 400 -1.27 -14.96 24.13
N GLN A 401 -1.74 -15.95 24.89
CA GLN A 401 -1.10 -16.35 26.14
C GLN A 401 -0.30 -17.60 25.85
N LEU A 402 0.89 -17.37 25.32
CA LEU A 402 1.80 -18.41 24.88
C LEU A 402 2.18 -19.35 26.05
N ALA A 403 1.42 -20.43 26.24
CA ALA A 403 1.73 -21.53 27.16
C ALA A 403 2.08 -22.78 26.34
N LEU A 404 3.32 -23.26 26.46
CA LEU A 404 3.81 -24.46 25.78
C LEU A 404 2.95 -25.69 26.15
N LYS A 405 2.24 -26.27 25.18
CA LYS A 405 1.56 -27.55 25.36
C LYS A 405 2.46 -28.68 24.87
N MET A 406 3.08 -29.41 25.81
CA MET A 406 3.85 -30.61 25.50
C MET A 406 2.93 -31.83 25.38
N PRO A 407 3.24 -32.82 24.53
CA PRO A 407 2.51 -34.08 24.48
C PRO A 407 2.69 -34.87 25.78
N ALA A 408 1.57 -35.38 26.30
CA ALA A 408 1.38 -35.89 27.66
C ALA A 408 2.28 -37.08 28.11
N SER A 409 3.20 -37.57 27.28
CA SER A 409 3.99 -38.77 27.60
C SER A 409 5.40 -38.49 28.14
N ASP A 410 5.91 -37.27 28.08
CA ASP A 410 7.27 -36.91 28.54
C ASP A 410 7.32 -35.68 29.47
N ASP A 411 6.17 -35.28 30.01
CA ASP A 411 5.90 -33.98 30.64
C ASP A 411 6.81 -33.61 31.83
N ALA A 412 7.41 -34.59 32.50
CA ALA A 412 8.11 -34.33 33.74
C ALA A 412 9.63 -34.35 33.57
N ALA A 413 10.19 -35.26 32.76
CA ALA A 413 11.63 -35.48 32.68
C ALA A 413 12.32 -34.52 31.70
N MET A 414 11.73 -34.28 30.53
CA MET A 414 12.30 -33.38 29.51
C MET A 414 12.15 -31.91 29.92
N GLY A 415 11.00 -31.52 30.47
CA GLY A 415 10.77 -30.16 31.00
C GLY A 415 11.70 -29.81 32.16
N ARG A 416 11.91 -30.75 33.09
CA ARG A 416 12.90 -30.59 34.18
C ARG A 416 14.33 -30.55 33.66
N LYS A 417 14.65 -31.29 32.59
CA LYS A 417 15.99 -31.29 31.98
C LYS A 417 16.28 -29.97 31.27
N ILE A 418 15.33 -29.45 30.49
CA ILE A 418 15.43 -28.15 29.82
C ILE A 418 15.56 -27.03 30.85
N LEU A 419 14.72 -27.02 31.90
CA LEU A 419 14.78 -26.04 32.98
C LEU A 419 16.08 -26.16 33.80
N ALA A 420 16.55 -27.38 34.09
CA ALA A 420 17.81 -27.60 34.80
C ALA A 420 19.04 -27.22 33.96
N ASP A 421 19.01 -27.43 32.64
CA ASP A 421 20.08 -27.03 31.72
C ASP A 421 20.09 -25.50 31.52
N LEU A 422 18.92 -24.85 31.46
CA LEU A 422 18.75 -23.39 31.48
C LEU A 422 19.32 -22.79 32.78
N LEU A 423 18.94 -23.32 33.94
CA LEU A 423 19.42 -22.82 35.24
C LEU A 423 20.91 -23.11 35.46
N ARG A 424 21.44 -24.25 35.00
CA ARG A 424 22.89 -24.55 35.04
C ARG A 424 23.70 -23.63 34.12
N LYS A 425 23.21 -23.30 32.93
CA LYS A 425 23.89 -22.37 32.02
C LYS A 425 23.84 -20.93 32.52
N VAL A 426 22.71 -20.48 33.06
CA VAL A 426 22.61 -19.17 33.74
C VAL A 426 23.58 -19.08 34.93
N TRP A 427 23.80 -20.19 35.65
CA TRP A 427 24.79 -20.26 36.74
C TRP A 427 26.25 -20.29 36.22
N ILE A 428 26.52 -20.94 35.08
CA ILE A 428 27.88 -21.04 34.48
C ILE A 428 28.25 -19.76 33.70
N GLU A 429 27.29 -19.03 33.14
CA GLU A 429 27.50 -17.78 32.40
C GLU A 429 27.80 -16.58 33.31
N GLN A 430 27.63 -16.72 34.63
CA GLN A 430 28.26 -15.82 35.60
C GLN A 430 29.80 -16.04 35.71
N GLY A 431 30.39 -16.90 34.86
CA GLY A 431 31.78 -17.34 34.94
C GLY A 431 32.62 -17.32 33.65
N ARG A 432 32.27 -16.58 32.58
CA ARG A 432 33.19 -16.31 31.45
C ARG A 432 33.13 -14.88 30.90
N SER A 433 34.33 -14.34 30.67
CA SER A 433 34.81 -12.97 30.42
C SER A 433 33.85 -11.91 29.84
N ALA A 434 33.74 -10.80 30.60
CA ALA A 434 33.09 -9.53 30.25
C ALA A 434 33.55 -8.89 28.92
N SER A 435 34.72 -9.24 28.38
CA SER A 435 35.34 -8.56 27.23
C SER A 435 34.79 -8.93 25.84
N VAL A 436 33.99 -10.00 25.73
CA VAL A 436 33.37 -10.41 24.46
C VAL A 436 31.98 -9.78 24.32
N ARG A 437 31.22 -9.74 25.43
CA ARG A 437 29.92 -9.06 25.53
C ARG A 437 30.07 -7.55 25.33
N ASP A 438 31.04 -6.92 25.99
CA ASP A 438 31.30 -5.47 25.90
C ASP A 438 31.75 -5.04 24.48
N ARG A 439 32.36 -5.93 23.68
CA ARG A 439 32.74 -5.68 22.28
C ARG A 439 31.59 -5.80 21.29
N MET A 440 30.63 -6.69 21.56
CA MET A 440 29.43 -6.82 20.72
C MET A 440 28.39 -5.74 21.07
N GLU A 441 28.24 -5.41 22.36
CA GLU A 441 27.41 -4.29 22.82
C GLU A 441 27.94 -2.95 22.32
N LYS A 442 29.24 -2.64 22.43
CA LYS A 442 29.79 -1.35 21.91
C LYS A 442 29.69 -1.20 20.39
N ARG A 443 29.75 -2.28 19.62
CA ARG A 443 29.58 -2.22 18.14
C ARG A 443 28.12 -2.10 17.71
N ALA A 444 27.18 -2.65 18.49
CA ALA A 444 25.75 -2.48 18.26
C ALA A 444 25.24 -1.10 18.75
N LEU A 445 25.77 -0.60 19.87
CA LEU A 445 25.36 0.67 20.48
C LEU A 445 25.94 1.92 19.79
N ALA A 446 27.15 1.85 19.22
CA ALA A 446 27.77 2.99 18.54
C ALA A 446 27.05 3.44 17.25
N GLY A 447 26.09 2.67 16.75
CA GLY A 447 25.21 3.05 15.64
C GLY A 447 23.76 3.34 16.04
N ALA A 448 23.44 3.29 17.34
CA ALA A 448 22.06 3.26 17.84
C ALA A 448 21.84 4.15 19.07
N GLU A 449 22.55 5.28 19.19
CA GLU A 449 22.34 6.22 20.31
C GLU A 449 21.09 7.09 20.11
N ARG A 450 19.94 6.48 20.37
CA ARG A 450 18.77 7.03 21.09
C ARG A 450 17.95 5.83 21.54
N ILE A 451 17.75 5.67 22.85
CA ILE A 451 17.08 4.51 23.44
C ILE A 451 15.65 4.42 22.89
N SER A 452 15.45 3.56 21.90
CA SER A 452 14.16 3.08 21.39
C SER A 452 14.04 1.61 21.75
N LEU A 453 12.85 1.16 22.14
CA LEU A 453 12.57 -0.27 22.37
C LEU A 453 12.63 -1.10 21.08
N SER A 454 12.80 -0.45 19.92
CA SER A 454 13.09 -1.07 18.63
C SER A 454 14.35 -1.94 18.70
N GLY A 455 14.21 -3.24 18.45
CA GLY A 455 15.32 -4.20 18.48
C GLY A 455 15.44 -5.02 19.76
N THR A 456 14.43 -4.98 20.63
CA THR A 456 14.41 -5.81 21.83
C THR A 456 13.99 -7.25 21.49
N CYS A 457 14.76 -8.23 21.95
CA CYS A 457 14.42 -9.65 21.84
C CYS A 457 13.30 -10.01 22.83
N LEU A 458 12.28 -10.77 22.40
CA LEU A 458 11.19 -11.17 23.29
C LEU A 458 11.52 -12.41 24.10
N THR A 459 11.29 -12.35 25.41
CA THR A 459 11.48 -13.51 26.30
C THR A 459 10.42 -14.57 26.01
N CYS A 460 10.83 -15.84 26.01
CA CYS A 460 9.92 -16.97 26.05
C CYS A 460 9.38 -17.10 27.48
N PRO A 461 8.05 -17.25 27.66
CA PRO A 461 7.50 -17.49 28.99
C PRO A 461 7.90 -18.90 29.47
N THR A 462 8.59 -18.98 30.61
CA THR A 462 8.90 -20.27 31.24
C THR A 462 7.68 -20.81 32.02
N MET A 463 7.71 -22.09 32.38
CA MET A 463 6.58 -22.74 33.07
C MET A 463 6.31 -22.03 34.41
N GLY A 464 5.18 -21.31 34.50
CA GLY A 464 4.77 -20.56 35.71
C GLY A 464 5.03 -19.06 35.68
N GLU A 465 5.64 -18.51 34.62
CA GLU A 465 5.79 -17.06 34.42
C GLU A 465 4.59 -16.42 33.71
N LYS A 466 4.54 -15.07 33.73
CA LYS A 466 3.51 -14.32 33.00
C LYS A 466 3.65 -14.59 31.50
N PRO A 467 2.54 -14.89 30.80
CA PRO A 467 2.58 -15.15 29.36
C PRO A 467 3.04 -13.90 28.59
N VAL A 468 3.74 -14.12 27.47
CA VAL A 468 3.98 -13.05 26.48
C VAL A 468 2.64 -12.70 25.86
N VAL A 469 2.20 -11.46 26.05
CA VAL A 469 0.95 -10.94 25.48
C VAL A 469 1.26 -10.28 24.14
N LEU A 470 0.65 -10.77 23.08
CA LEU A 470 0.68 -10.18 21.75
C LEU A 470 -0.74 -9.83 21.32
N GLU A 471 -0.91 -8.79 20.52
CA GLU A 471 -2.16 -8.42 19.88
C GLU A 471 -2.09 -8.74 18.38
N ALA A 472 -3.10 -9.44 17.86
CA ALA A 472 -3.19 -9.74 16.43
C ALA A 472 -3.87 -8.60 15.67
N VAL A 473 -3.26 -8.20 14.57
CA VAL A 473 -3.74 -7.10 13.74
C VAL A 473 -4.37 -7.68 12.48
N LEU A 474 -5.68 -7.48 12.29
CA LEU A 474 -6.48 -8.05 11.20
C LEU A 474 -6.94 -7.01 10.18
N PRO A 475 -6.86 -7.27 8.87
CA PRO A 475 -7.46 -6.39 7.87
C PRO A 475 -9.00 -6.53 7.91
N GLY A 476 -9.75 -5.47 8.29
CA GLY A 476 -11.23 -5.47 8.29
C GLY A 476 -11.86 -4.31 9.08
N ASP A 477 -13.19 -4.18 9.12
CA ASP A 477 -13.94 -3.15 9.87
C ASP A 477 -14.07 -3.53 11.38
N PRO A 478 -13.80 -2.62 12.35
CA PRO A 478 -13.95 -2.89 13.79
C PRO A 478 -15.38 -3.23 14.22
N ALA A 479 -16.39 -2.69 13.53
CA ALA A 479 -17.80 -2.87 13.83
C ALA A 479 -18.31 -4.27 13.44
N THR A 480 -17.59 -4.94 12.54
CA THR A 480 -17.76 -6.36 12.21
C THR A 480 -16.43 -7.07 12.35
N PRO A 481 -15.94 -7.30 13.60
CA PRO A 481 -14.65 -7.94 13.82
C PRO A 481 -14.71 -9.32 13.18
N GLY A 482 -14.07 -9.44 12.01
CA GLY A 482 -14.13 -10.66 11.21
C GLY A 482 -13.64 -11.85 12.04
N THR A 483 -14.24 -13.02 11.85
CA THR A 483 -13.70 -14.25 12.42
C THR A 483 -12.34 -14.52 11.76
N LEU A 484 -11.26 -14.55 12.54
CA LEU A 484 -9.92 -14.92 12.08
C LEU A 484 -10.01 -16.26 11.32
N LYS A 485 -9.61 -16.29 10.04
CA LYS A 485 -9.63 -17.52 9.23
C LYS A 485 -8.26 -18.21 9.28
N ALA A 486 -8.25 -19.53 9.24
CA ALA A 486 -6.99 -20.27 9.15
C ALA A 486 -6.28 -19.95 7.84
N GLY A 487 -4.96 -19.75 7.90
CA GLY A 487 -4.19 -19.34 6.72
C GLY A 487 -4.23 -17.83 6.43
N GLN A 488 -5.07 -17.06 7.12
CA GLN A 488 -5.07 -15.60 7.03
C GLN A 488 -3.78 -15.05 7.65
N ALA A 489 -3.06 -14.21 6.90
CA ALA A 489 -1.89 -13.54 7.43
C ALA A 489 -2.28 -12.33 8.29
N VAL A 490 -1.51 -12.10 9.35
CA VAL A 490 -1.70 -11.08 10.37
C VAL A 490 -0.35 -10.47 10.74
N LYS A 491 -0.35 -9.27 11.30
CA LYS A 491 0.80 -8.75 12.06
C LYS A 491 0.54 -8.96 13.55
N LEU A 492 1.59 -9.18 14.35
CA LEU A 492 1.50 -9.34 15.80
C LEU A 492 2.24 -8.18 16.45
N ARG A 493 1.68 -7.53 17.46
CA ARG A 493 2.34 -6.41 18.16
C ARG A 493 2.31 -6.58 19.67
N LEU A 494 3.18 -5.85 20.37
CA LEU A 494 3.08 -5.70 21.82
C LEU A 494 1.95 -4.73 22.21
N PRO A 495 1.26 -4.97 23.33
CA PRO A 495 0.30 -4.02 23.87
C PRO A 495 0.99 -2.69 24.24
N PRO A 496 0.24 -1.56 24.29
CA PRO A 496 0.80 -0.25 24.64
C PRO A 496 1.55 -0.27 25.98
N MET A 497 2.81 0.18 25.97
CA MET A 497 3.67 0.23 27.16
C MET A 497 3.74 1.67 27.71
N PRO A 498 3.59 1.91 29.03
CA PRO A 498 3.50 3.27 29.59
C PRO A 498 4.74 4.16 29.41
N GLN A 499 5.90 3.58 29.09
CA GLN A 499 7.21 4.25 29.02
C GLN A 499 7.83 4.18 27.62
N ALA A 500 7.16 3.55 26.66
CA ALA A 500 7.57 3.54 25.27
C ALA A 500 6.97 4.80 24.61
N ASP A 501 7.77 5.57 23.88
CA ASP A 501 7.19 6.44 22.85
C ASP A 501 6.19 5.61 22.03
N LYS A 502 5.07 6.22 21.66
CA LYS A 502 3.82 5.58 21.16
C LYS A 502 3.94 4.76 19.86
N GLU A 503 5.15 4.33 19.51
CA GLU A 503 5.47 3.51 18.35
C GLU A 503 5.24 2.03 18.70
N HIS A 504 4.25 1.45 18.03
CA HIS A 504 3.77 0.10 18.27
C HIS A 504 4.81 -0.91 17.74
N VAL A 505 5.28 -1.80 18.60
CA VAL A 505 6.48 -2.62 18.35
C VAL A 505 6.06 -4.01 17.82
N TYR A 506 6.05 -4.17 16.50
CA TYR A 506 5.61 -5.39 15.81
C TYR A 506 6.62 -6.53 15.96
N LEU A 507 6.09 -7.75 16.09
CA LEU A 507 6.84 -8.99 16.15
C LEU A 507 7.43 -9.30 14.77
N CYS A 508 8.75 -9.26 14.67
CA CYS A 508 9.48 -9.44 13.42
C CYS A 508 10.39 -10.67 13.46
N ALA A 509 10.34 -11.43 12.37
CA ALA A 509 11.22 -12.55 12.11
C ALA A 509 12.49 -12.16 11.37
N TRP A 510 13.63 -12.72 11.81
CA TRP A 510 14.96 -12.46 11.26
C TRP A 510 15.73 -13.76 11.02
N GLU A 511 16.62 -13.74 10.02
CA GLU A 511 17.43 -14.88 9.56
C GLU A 511 18.29 -15.50 10.68
N ARG A 512 18.66 -14.71 11.71
CA ARG A 512 19.49 -15.14 12.84
C ARG A 512 18.66 -15.41 14.09
N SER A 513 17.97 -16.55 14.11
CA SER A 513 17.46 -17.30 15.28
C SER A 513 16.69 -16.57 16.40
N TYR A 514 16.37 -15.28 16.30
CA TYR A 514 15.70 -14.54 17.35
C TYR A 514 14.51 -13.78 16.80
N VAL A 515 13.45 -13.69 17.61
CA VAL A 515 12.26 -12.89 17.32
C VAL A 515 12.41 -11.55 18.03
N PHE A 516 12.42 -10.47 17.25
CA PHE A 516 12.57 -9.11 17.74
C PHE A 516 11.26 -8.35 17.65
N CYS A 517 11.08 -7.37 18.54
CA CYS A 517 10.08 -6.34 18.37
C CYS A 517 10.72 -5.13 17.68
N TRP A 518 10.17 -4.68 16.55
CA TRP A 518 10.64 -3.49 15.84
C TRP A 518 9.55 -2.45 15.64
N ALA A 519 9.90 -1.16 15.73
CA ALA A 519 8.96 -0.04 15.65
C ALA A 519 8.70 0.47 14.22
N ARG A 520 9.49 0.00 13.24
CA ARG A 520 9.51 0.53 11.87
C ARG A 520 9.29 -0.55 10.81
N ASP A 521 8.62 -0.23 9.71
CA ASP A 521 8.35 -1.13 8.57
C ASP A 521 9.58 -1.46 7.69
N TRP A 522 10.77 -1.51 8.28
CA TRP A 522 12.00 -1.84 7.54
C TRP A 522 12.11 -3.32 7.20
N HIS A 523 11.23 -4.16 7.78
CA HIS A 523 11.20 -5.60 7.57
C HIS A 523 9.77 -6.15 7.36
N ILE A 524 9.03 -5.54 6.41
CA ILE A 524 7.56 -5.69 6.22
C ILE A 524 7.16 -7.16 6.18
N SER A 525 7.92 -7.99 5.46
CA SER A 525 7.58 -9.40 5.27
C SER A 525 7.89 -10.29 6.48
N GLY A 526 8.93 -9.98 7.26
CA GLY A 526 9.22 -10.74 8.49
C GLY A 526 8.27 -10.40 9.63
N GLN A 527 7.50 -9.32 9.57
CA GLN A 527 6.47 -9.02 10.57
C GLN A 527 5.16 -9.79 10.36
N LYS A 528 5.06 -10.59 9.30
CA LYS A 528 3.83 -11.28 8.90
C LYS A 528 3.78 -12.71 9.42
N TRP A 529 2.65 -13.05 10.02
CA TRP A 529 2.39 -14.30 10.69
C TRP A 529 1.08 -14.91 10.22
N VAL A 530 0.96 -16.23 10.25
CA VAL A 530 -0.26 -16.98 9.93
C VAL A 530 -0.57 -17.89 11.09
N PHE A 531 -1.85 -17.99 11.42
CA PHE A 531 -2.33 -18.97 12.37
C PHE A 531 -2.80 -20.23 11.66
N GLU A 532 -2.27 -21.38 12.09
CA GLU A 532 -2.69 -22.70 11.61
C GLU A 532 -3.32 -23.52 12.74
N GLN A 533 -4.41 -24.21 12.44
CA GLN A 533 -5.11 -25.06 13.39
C GLN A 533 -5.53 -26.36 12.71
N LYS A 534 -5.33 -27.50 13.38
CA LYS A 534 -5.63 -28.84 12.80
C LYS A 534 -7.10 -29.03 12.43
N ARG A 535 -8.01 -28.32 13.11
CA ARG A 535 -9.45 -28.32 12.83
C ARG A 535 -9.97 -26.91 13.02
N CYS A 536 -10.54 -26.34 11.97
CA CYS A 536 -11.21 -25.05 12.00
C CYS A 536 -12.71 -25.26 12.26
N LEU A 537 -13.41 -24.17 12.57
CA LEU A 537 -14.87 -24.12 12.61
C LEU A 537 -15.46 -24.39 11.21
N PRO A 538 -16.74 -24.79 11.11
CA PRO A 538 -17.36 -25.18 9.83
C PRO A 538 -17.33 -24.10 8.74
N ASP A 539 -17.27 -22.83 9.13
CA ASP A 539 -17.17 -21.66 8.25
C ASP A 539 -15.71 -21.32 7.87
N GLY A 540 -14.75 -22.16 8.25
CA GLY A 540 -13.31 -21.97 8.02
C GLY A 540 -12.61 -21.05 9.02
N SER A 541 -13.30 -20.58 10.07
CA SER A 541 -12.68 -19.74 11.10
C SER A 541 -11.88 -20.52 12.14
N ILE A 542 -10.92 -19.86 12.77
CA ILE A 542 -10.10 -20.40 13.86
C ILE A 542 -10.94 -20.49 15.12
N ASP A 543 -10.94 -21.66 15.74
CA ASP A 543 -11.46 -21.84 17.09
C ASP A 543 -10.40 -21.34 18.09
N ILE A 544 -10.58 -20.11 18.59
CA ILE A 544 -9.66 -19.46 19.53
C ILE A 544 -9.50 -20.27 20.84
N ALA A 545 -10.48 -21.12 21.21
CA ALA A 545 -10.40 -21.94 22.40
C ALA A 545 -9.46 -23.16 22.24
N ALA A 546 -9.11 -23.53 21.01
CA ALA A 546 -8.24 -24.65 20.70
C ALA A 546 -6.79 -24.22 20.40
N PRO A 547 -5.78 -25.07 20.70
CA PRO A 547 -4.39 -24.74 20.41
C PRO A 547 -4.13 -24.49 18.92
N LEU A 548 -3.24 -23.55 18.62
CA LEU A 548 -2.86 -23.18 17.26
C LEU A 548 -1.35 -23.05 17.10
N CYS A 549 -0.88 -23.12 15.85
CA CYS A 549 0.49 -22.81 15.47
C CYS A 549 0.56 -21.38 14.93
N VAL A 550 1.66 -20.69 15.22
CA VAL A 550 1.95 -19.36 14.67
C VAL A 550 3.13 -19.49 13.72
N LYS A 551 2.95 -19.14 12.45
CA LYS A 551 3.96 -19.32 11.39
C LYS A 551 4.34 -18.00 10.77
N ASN A 552 5.63 -17.71 10.66
CA ASN A 552 6.08 -16.61 9.85
C ASN A 552 5.90 -16.96 8.37
N VAL A 553 5.43 -16.00 7.55
CA VAL A 553 5.17 -16.24 6.12
C VAL A 553 6.43 -16.29 5.27
N LEU A 554 7.52 -15.72 5.78
CA LEU A 554 8.77 -15.51 5.05
C LEU A 554 9.70 -16.73 5.18
N TYR A 555 9.89 -17.23 6.40
CA TYR A 555 10.85 -18.29 6.70
C TYR A 555 10.23 -19.70 6.58
N ALA A 556 9.92 -20.13 5.35
CA ALA A 556 9.26 -21.41 5.09
C ALA A 556 9.98 -22.66 5.64
N ASP A 557 11.31 -22.62 5.77
CA ASP A 557 12.12 -23.74 6.29
C ASP A 557 12.08 -23.85 7.82
N GLN A 558 11.84 -22.75 8.53
CA GLN A 558 11.69 -22.70 10.00
C GLN A 558 10.53 -21.77 10.38
N PRO A 559 9.28 -22.06 9.99
CA PRO A 559 8.25 -21.05 10.04
C PRO A 559 7.66 -20.86 11.43
N TYR A 560 7.75 -21.85 12.33
CA TYR A 560 6.94 -21.88 13.55
C TYR A 560 7.53 -21.06 14.69
N LEU A 561 6.79 -20.08 15.23
CA LEU A 561 7.19 -19.38 16.46
C LEU A 561 7.36 -20.36 17.62
N GLY A 562 8.51 -20.34 18.29
CA GLY A 562 8.86 -21.29 19.33
C GLY A 562 9.89 -20.78 20.33
N PRO A 563 10.18 -21.54 21.38
CA PRO A 563 11.27 -21.24 22.32
C PRO A 563 12.64 -21.47 21.67
N HIS A 564 13.59 -20.56 21.92
CA HIS A 564 14.98 -20.80 21.56
C HIS A 564 15.58 -21.92 22.42
N ARG A 565 16.35 -22.83 21.81
CA ARG A 565 16.89 -24.01 22.50
C ARG A 565 17.84 -23.66 23.64
N ASP A 566 18.66 -22.64 23.45
CA ASP A 566 19.79 -22.30 24.32
C ASP A 566 19.67 -20.92 24.98
N SER A 567 18.51 -20.25 24.89
CA SER A 567 18.33 -18.90 25.45
C SER A 567 16.88 -18.71 25.92
N PRO A 568 16.61 -17.75 26.82
CA PRO A 568 15.25 -17.49 27.31
C PRO A 568 14.41 -16.71 26.29
N TRP A 569 14.76 -16.71 25.01
CA TRP A 569 14.16 -15.88 23.98
C TRP A 569 13.24 -16.68 23.05
N LEU A 570 12.33 -16.01 22.35
CA LEU A 570 11.57 -16.59 21.25
C LEU A 570 12.43 -16.69 19.98
N THR A 571 12.19 -17.74 19.19
CA THR A 571 12.81 -18.06 17.90
C THR A 571 11.78 -18.60 16.91
N PHE A 572 12.22 -18.99 15.72
CA PHE A 572 11.44 -19.75 14.74
C PHE A 572 12.00 -21.16 14.63
N SER A 573 11.11 -22.14 14.46
CA SER A 573 11.35 -23.56 14.58
C SER A 573 10.90 -24.27 13.31
N LYS A 574 11.63 -25.34 12.96
CA LYS A 574 11.22 -26.29 11.91
C LYS A 574 10.02 -27.14 12.33
N ASN A 575 9.90 -27.39 13.63
CA ASN A 575 8.86 -28.24 14.21
C ASN A 575 7.65 -27.40 14.61
N GLU A 576 6.46 -27.97 14.44
CA GLU A 576 5.20 -27.39 14.93
C GLU A 576 5.26 -27.12 16.43
N ILE A 577 4.93 -25.89 16.83
CA ILE A 577 4.75 -25.51 18.23
C ILE A 577 3.29 -25.07 18.41
N PHE A 578 2.60 -25.71 19.35
CA PHE A 578 1.21 -25.42 19.66
C PHE A 578 1.12 -24.48 20.86
N TRP A 579 0.43 -23.36 20.64
CA TRP A 579 0.20 -22.32 21.63
C TRP A 579 -1.26 -22.32 22.06
N LYS A 580 -1.51 -22.11 23.36
CA LYS A 580 -2.84 -21.79 23.87
C LYS A 580 -3.11 -20.29 23.66
N VAL A 581 -4.35 -19.93 23.36
CA VAL A 581 -4.76 -18.53 23.15
C VAL A 581 -5.95 -18.22 24.05
N THR A 582 -5.97 -17.03 24.64
CA THR A 582 -7.06 -16.58 25.52
C THR A 582 -7.53 -15.21 25.05
N PRO A 583 -8.77 -15.05 24.55
CA PRO A 583 -9.26 -13.74 24.13
C PRO A 583 -9.41 -12.84 25.36
N PHE A 584 -9.01 -11.57 25.24
CA PHE A 584 -9.23 -10.57 26.28
C PHE A 584 -10.03 -9.42 25.70
N PHE A 585 -11.29 -9.34 26.06
CA PHE A 585 -12.09 -8.15 25.82
C PHE A 585 -11.73 -7.16 26.93
N ALA A 586 -11.10 -6.04 26.57
CA ALA A 586 -10.92 -4.95 27.51
C ALA A 586 -12.32 -4.43 27.89
N THR A 587 -12.77 -4.70 29.11
CA THR A 587 -13.90 -3.97 29.68
C THR A 587 -13.47 -2.51 29.77
N ALA A 588 -14.13 -1.62 29.04
CA ALA A 588 -13.98 -0.19 29.24
C ALA A 588 -14.16 0.08 30.75
N ALA A 589 -13.15 0.67 31.38
CA ALA A 589 -13.33 1.17 32.73
C ALA A 589 -14.46 2.20 32.69
N PRO A 590 -15.44 2.16 33.61
CA PRO A 590 -16.47 3.19 33.65
C PRO A 590 -15.74 4.51 33.87
N SER A 591 -15.88 5.44 32.92
CA SER A 591 -15.39 6.79 33.08
C SER A 591 -16.09 7.39 34.30
N THR A 592 -15.35 7.56 35.38
CA THR A 592 -15.77 8.43 36.47
C THR A 592 -15.69 9.86 35.97
N VAL A 593 -16.66 10.28 35.18
CA VAL A 593 -16.96 11.69 34.99
C VAL A 593 -17.52 12.15 36.33
N LYS A 594 -16.74 12.93 37.07
CA LYS A 594 -17.27 13.76 38.15
C LYS A 594 -18.32 14.66 37.51
N ALA A 595 -19.58 14.43 37.84
CA ALA A 595 -20.65 15.38 37.54
C ALA A 595 -20.27 16.71 38.20
N ALA A 596 -20.13 17.75 37.38
CA ALA A 596 -20.08 19.12 37.86
C ALA A 596 -21.47 19.44 38.43
N ASP A 597 -21.49 19.90 39.68
CA ASP A 597 -22.66 20.48 40.33
C ASP A 597 -23.18 21.64 39.49
N HIS A 598 -24.32 21.44 38.83
CA HIS A 598 -25.22 22.53 38.46
C HIS A 598 -26.49 22.39 39.28
N ALA A 599 -26.52 23.14 40.38
CA ALA A 599 -27.73 23.53 41.06
C ALA A 599 -28.57 24.39 40.11
N GLY A 600 -29.78 23.92 39.80
CA GLY A 600 -30.76 24.61 38.96
C GLY A 600 -32.15 24.04 39.23
N GLU A 601 -32.78 24.60 40.27
CA GLU A 601 -34.23 24.70 40.54
C GLU A 601 -35.17 23.65 39.90
N GLU A 602 -35.51 22.62 40.68
CA GLU A 602 -36.75 21.86 40.50
C GLU A 602 -37.94 22.71 40.95
N THR A 603 -38.81 23.05 39.99
CA THR A 603 -40.19 23.47 40.28
C THR A 603 -41.09 22.25 40.20
N GLU A 604 -41.63 21.85 41.35
CA GLU A 604 -42.68 20.84 41.49
C GLU A 604 -43.90 21.18 40.63
N THR A 605 -44.26 20.29 39.70
CA THR A 605 -45.67 20.14 39.32
C THR A 605 -46.03 18.67 39.17
N ALA A 606 -47.01 18.28 39.99
CA ALA A 606 -47.54 16.94 40.13
C ALA A 606 -48.29 16.46 38.87
N ALA A 607 -48.16 15.17 38.60
CA ALA A 607 -48.98 14.44 37.65
C ALA A 607 -50.45 14.37 38.11
N PRO A 608 -51.38 14.18 37.17
CA PRO A 608 -52.52 13.30 37.40
C PRO A 608 -52.45 12.05 36.53
N GLU A 609 -52.86 10.96 37.16
CA GLU A 609 -52.99 9.58 36.73
C GLU A 609 -53.92 9.34 35.51
N PRO A 610 -53.91 8.12 34.94
CA PRO A 610 -54.21 7.88 33.54
C PRO A 610 -55.70 7.59 33.27
N GLU A 611 -56.19 8.10 32.14
CA GLU A 611 -57.13 7.44 31.22
C GLU A 611 -56.83 7.88 29.77
#